data_AF-A0A561CZE9-F1
#
_entry.id   AF-A0A561CZE9-F1
#
_cell.length_a   1.000
_cell.length_b   1.000
_cell.length_c   1.000
_cell.angle_alpha   90.00
_cell.angle_beta   90.00
_cell.angle_gamma   90.00
#
_symmetry.space_group_name_H-M   'P 1'
#
loop_
_entity.id
_entity.type
_entity.pdbx_description
1 polymer ?
#
loop_
_entity_poly.entity_id
_entity_poly.type
_entity_poly.pdbx_seq_one_letter_code
_entity_poly.pdbx_strand_id
1 'polypeptide(L)'
;MKQIKSGVLLIAVLYLFLFLCPSFASAHAYILKSTPYENEIVNQAPQKVTIEFDETIQASFNSLEVFDSAGNRVDQKNGRINPKNPSIIETDLAKNLPNDTYSIKWRVVSSDGHPVEGVIPFQVGNGDLTQDSSSINKESKGYMPQLDLIIIRWLQYLGNACLVAMLLFYLFVLPKEFRGNPGVSSTFRKLLKLSLFALSVSILLNLPLQATIESGLSWSKVLSVHVLGDMLATTLFGTTWIIQITSLVFLFFSSYLLIKKRFHSLWVWISFILGIGLLLTKAFTSHAASSTNVLITVSIDFIHLLSASIWIGSLIVLAALIPLSRNIDTKGLYLDSIRAFSKWGILLVIVLTFTGIYGSFSYIPNLRTLLTTNYGRVLSAKIVLLVIMIIFATINFAKGKRNKEKGLPATLWGELMAGAVVLVLSVLLTNLPTAMSSPGPFKETKTVKQESKITFKASPNVIGENTFVLSLEDQKGQPIKNIEQATLTFTSLEMDMGEATKTLGKVKEGTYQGKGMNFNMAGRWNVHVHVLTKDLETLDTDFKVFVGSQ
;
A
#
# COMPACT_ATOMS: atom_id res chain seq x y z
N MET A 1 -32.61 12.68 29.90
CA MET A 1 -32.25 11.92 28.67
C MET A 1 -32.06 12.79 27.42
N LYS A 2 -32.88 13.84 27.15
CA LYS A 2 -32.71 14.70 25.95
C LYS A 2 -31.36 15.46 25.90
N GLN A 3 -30.93 16.10 26.99
CA GLN A 3 -29.67 16.88 27.03
C GLN A 3 -28.41 16.03 26.79
N ILE A 4 -28.40 14.77 27.24
CA ILE A 4 -27.28 13.84 27.02
C ILE A 4 -27.18 13.44 25.54
N LYS A 5 -28.32 13.29 24.83
CA LYS A 5 -28.32 12.99 23.38
C LYS A 5 -27.78 14.17 22.55
N SER A 6 -28.11 15.41 22.95
CA SER A 6 -27.60 16.62 22.30
C SER A 6 -26.09 16.79 22.46
N GLY A 7 -25.53 16.46 23.63
CA GLY A 7 -24.08 16.51 23.86
C GLY A 7 -23.29 15.46 23.06
N VAL A 8 -23.82 14.24 22.92
CA VAL A 8 -23.21 13.20 22.06
C VAL A 8 -23.24 13.61 20.60
N LEU A 9 -24.38 14.14 20.15
CA LEU A 9 -24.53 14.59 18.77
C LEU A 9 -23.55 15.73 18.48
N LEU A 10 -23.39 16.68 19.40
CA LEU A 10 -22.43 17.77 19.24
C LEU A 10 -20.98 17.28 19.20
N ILE A 11 -20.57 16.36 20.08
CA ILE A 11 -19.22 15.79 20.07
C ILE A 11 -19.00 14.96 18.80
N ALA A 12 -19.99 14.18 18.36
CA ALA A 12 -19.90 13.40 17.12
C ALA A 12 -19.82 14.30 15.89
N VAL A 13 -20.55 15.42 15.87
CA VAL A 13 -20.49 16.42 14.80
C VAL A 13 -19.15 17.14 14.80
N LEU A 14 -18.67 17.63 15.95
CA LEU A 14 -17.35 18.26 16.08
C LEU A 14 -16.21 17.29 15.70
N TYR A 15 -16.37 16.01 16.00
CA TYR A 15 -15.44 14.96 15.59
C TYR A 15 -15.48 14.72 14.08
N LEU A 16 -16.67 14.71 13.47
CA LEU A 16 -16.84 14.60 12.02
C LEU A 16 -16.17 15.77 11.27
N PHE A 17 -16.19 16.98 11.85
CA PHE A 17 -15.50 18.15 11.30
C PHE A 17 -13.98 17.94 11.17
N LEU A 18 -13.35 17.10 12.00
CA LEU A 18 -11.93 16.77 11.86
C LEU A 18 -11.61 15.98 10.56
N PHE A 19 -12.62 15.36 9.94
CA PHE A 19 -12.47 14.55 8.72
C PHE A 19 -12.88 15.29 7.45
N LEU A 20 -13.27 16.57 7.53
CA LEU A 20 -13.63 17.39 6.35
C LEU A 20 -12.42 17.99 5.63
N CYS A 21 -11.20 17.77 6.13
CA CYS A 21 -9.99 18.42 5.65
C CYS A 21 -9.05 17.63 4.70
N PRO A 22 -9.18 16.32 4.40
CA PRO A 22 -8.29 15.71 3.42
C PRO A 22 -8.73 16.10 2.00
N SER A 23 -7.88 16.85 1.29
CA SER A 23 -7.96 16.97 -0.17
C SER A 23 -7.65 15.61 -0.79
N PHE A 24 -8.55 15.10 -1.61
CA PHE A 24 -8.31 13.90 -2.40
C PHE A 24 -7.32 14.24 -3.51
N ALA A 25 -6.15 13.61 -3.50
CA ALA A 25 -5.14 13.72 -4.54
C ALA A 25 -4.87 12.34 -5.13
N SER A 26 -4.26 12.31 -6.32
CA SER A 26 -3.74 11.07 -6.89
C SER A 26 -2.65 10.47 -5.98
N ALA A 27 -2.34 9.21 -6.24
CA ALA A 27 -1.61 8.34 -5.33
C ALA A 27 -0.11 8.29 -5.54
N HIS A 28 0.34 8.57 -6.75
CA HIS A 28 1.66 8.20 -7.20
C HIS A 28 2.10 9.24 -8.21
N ALA A 29 3.10 10.03 -7.84
CA ALA A 29 3.69 11.02 -8.73
C ALA A 29 4.42 10.33 -9.88
N TYR A 30 3.79 10.29 -11.05
CA TYR A 30 4.39 9.81 -12.30
C TYR A 30 4.97 10.98 -13.06
N ILE A 31 6.17 10.77 -13.62
CA ILE A 31 6.79 11.77 -14.49
C ILE A 31 5.92 11.91 -15.75
N LEU A 32 5.33 13.09 -15.94
CA LEU A 32 4.74 13.49 -17.22
C LEU A 32 5.82 13.93 -18.19
N LYS A 33 6.81 14.68 -17.69
CA LYS A 33 7.83 15.31 -18.52
C LYS A 33 9.09 15.61 -17.71
N SER A 34 10.26 15.49 -18.34
CA SER A 34 11.51 16.05 -17.84
C SER A 34 12.13 17.01 -18.85
N THR A 35 13.00 17.88 -18.37
CA THR A 35 13.84 18.72 -19.22
C THR A 35 15.22 18.80 -18.58
N PRO A 36 16.26 18.24 -19.21
CA PRO A 36 16.24 17.45 -20.45
C PRO A 36 15.35 16.18 -20.38
N TYR A 37 14.88 15.73 -21.53
CA TYR A 37 14.26 14.41 -21.66
C TYR A 37 15.28 13.31 -21.41
N GLU A 38 14.78 12.15 -21.05
CA GLU A 38 15.61 10.97 -20.85
C GLU A 38 16.35 10.58 -22.13
N ASN A 39 17.66 10.38 -22.02
CA ASN A 39 18.60 10.15 -23.11
C ASN A 39 18.62 11.26 -24.18
N GLU A 40 18.10 12.46 -23.86
CA GLU A 40 18.20 13.60 -24.76
C GLU A 40 19.67 14.02 -24.90
N ILE A 41 20.08 14.23 -26.16
CA ILE A 41 21.37 14.82 -26.48
C ILE A 41 21.14 16.30 -26.77
N VAL A 42 21.59 17.16 -25.87
CA VAL A 42 21.46 18.61 -26.02
C VAL A 42 22.79 19.23 -26.49
N ASN A 43 22.73 20.19 -27.41
CA ASN A 43 23.93 20.86 -27.91
C ASN A 43 24.63 21.73 -26.85
N GLN A 44 23.86 22.25 -25.90
CA GLN A 44 24.35 23.07 -24.78
C GLN A 44 23.61 22.65 -23.52
N ALA A 45 24.32 22.64 -22.39
CA ALA A 45 23.72 22.36 -21.10
C ALA A 45 22.61 23.39 -20.78
N PRO A 46 21.42 22.95 -20.35
CA PRO A 46 20.37 23.87 -19.96
C PRO A 46 20.76 24.63 -18.69
N GLN A 47 20.11 25.75 -18.43
CA GLN A 47 20.36 26.51 -17.18
C GLN A 47 19.81 25.80 -15.94
N LYS A 48 18.77 24.98 -16.12
CA LYS A 48 18.09 24.25 -15.07
C LYS A 48 17.65 22.88 -15.57
N VAL A 49 17.42 21.98 -14.63
CA VAL A 49 16.71 20.73 -14.86
C VAL A 49 15.33 20.82 -14.21
N THR A 50 14.31 20.31 -14.88
CA THR A 50 12.94 20.24 -14.36
C THR A 50 12.33 18.87 -14.56
N ILE A 51 11.54 18.40 -13.60
CA ILE A 51 10.69 17.20 -13.72
C ILE A 51 9.28 17.59 -13.31
N GLU A 52 8.31 17.32 -14.19
CA GLU A 52 6.89 17.53 -14.01
C GLU A 52 6.19 16.20 -13.76
N PHE A 53 5.33 16.16 -12.74
CA PHE A 53 4.55 15.00 -12.34
C PHE A 53 3.06 15.17 -12.67
N ASP A 54 2.33 14.07 -12.75
CA ASP A 54 0.88 14.05 -13.00
C ASP A 54 0.02 14.45 -11.79
N GLU A 55 0.67 14.68 -10.65
CA GLU A 55 0.07 15.19 -9.43
C GLU A 55 0.99 16.16 -8.69
N THR A 56 0.44 16.83 -7.68
CA THR A 56 1.23 17.62 -6.74
C THR A 56 2.10 16.70 -5.87
N ILE A 57 3.37 17.07 -5.69
CA ILE A 57 4.28 16.39 -4.77
C ILE A 57 4.28 17.10 -3.41
N GLN A 58 4.50 16.35 -2.32
CA GLN A 58 4.55 16.93 -0.98
C GLN A 58 5.71 17.92 -0.85
N ALA A 59 5.62 18.94 0.00
CA ALA A 59 6.61 20.01 0.03
C ALA A 59 7.99 19.59 0.60
N SER A 60 8.02 18.60 1.49
CA SER A 60 9.22 18.15 2.20
C SER A 60 9.75 16.81 1.67
N PHE A 61 11.01 16.51 1.99
CA PHE A 61 11.68 15.24 1.71
C PHE A 61 11.91 14.91 0.23
N ASN A 62 11.81 15.91 -0.65
CA ASN A 62 12.19 15.78 -2.05
C ASN A 62 13.68 16.11 -2.26
N SER A 63 14.30 15.49 -3.26
CA SER A 63 15.65 15.82 -3.71
C SER A 63 15.72 15.77 -5.23
N LEU A 64 16.40 16.74 -5.82
CA LEU A 64 16.78 16.75 -7.22
C LEU A 64 18.27 17.12 -7.30
N GLU A 65 19.08 16.19 -7.78
CA GLU A 65 20.54 16.28 -7.80
C GLU A 65 21.04 15.89 -9.18
N VAL A 66 22.10 16.54 -9.68
CA VAL A 66 22.65 16.23 -11.00
C VAL A 66 24.11 15.87 -10.87
N PHE A 67 24.51 14.75 -11.49
CA PHE A 67 25.87 14.23 -11.45
C PHE A 67 26.46 14.08 -12.85
N ASP A 68 27.77 14.30 -12.97
CA ASP A 68 28.56 14.01 -14.18
C ASP A 68 28.93 12.51 -14.28
N SER A 69 29.63 12.11 -15.35
CA SER A 69 30.04 10.71 -15.55
C SER A 69 31.08 10.22 -14.53
N ALA A 70 31.82 11.14 -13.92
CA ALA A 70 32.76 10.86 -12.84
C ALA A 70 32.09 10.76 -11.46
N GLY A 71 30.78 11.01 -11.37
CA GLY A 71 30.00 10.97 -10.13
C GLY A 71 30.10 12.24 -9.27
N ASN A 72 30.63 13.34 -9.80
CA ASN A 72 30.64 14.62 -9.10
C ASN A 72 29.28 15.32 -9.26
N ARG A 73 28.83 15.98 -8.19
CA ARG A 73 27.59 16.76 -8.20
C ARG A 73 27.80 18.11 -8.90
N VAL A 74 26.99 18.39 -9.93
CA VAL A 74 27.13 19.54 -10.84
C VAL A 74 25.92 20.50 -10.84
N ASP A 75 24.96 20.32 -9.93
CA ASP A 75 23.89 21.29 -9.66
C ASP A 75 24.28 22.33 -8.58
N GLN A 76 23.51 23.42 -8.51
CA GLN A 76 23.71 24.50 -7.53
C GLN A 76 23.21 24.16 -6.12
N LYS A 77 22.81 22.92 -5.85
CA LYS A 77 22.29 22.44 -4.54
C LYS A 77 21.06 23.21 -4.08
N ASN A 78 20.24 23.65 -5.03
CA ASN A 78 19.07 24.49 -4.79
C ASN A 78 17.77 23.86 -5.34
N GLY A 79 17.73 22.53 -5.35
CA GLY A 79 16.56 21.73 -5.71
C GLY A 79 15.35 22.16 -4.89
N ARG A 80 14.24 22.43 -5.59
CA ARG A 80 13.03 23.02 -5.01
C ARG A 80 11.80 22.64 -5.82
N ILE A 81 10.65 22.69 -5.18
CA ILE A 81 9.37 22.66 -5.89
C ILE A 81 9.14 24.03 -6.54
N ASN A 82 8.61 24.02 -7.76
CA ASN A 82 8.27 25.25 -8.45
C ASN A 82 7.12 25.96 -7.70
N PRO A 83 7.30 27.24 -7.30
CA PRO A 83 6.32 27.95 -6.49
C PRO A 83 5.00 28.25 -7.22
N LYS A 84 4.97 28.15 -8.55
CA LYS A 84 3.77 28.35 -9.37
C LYS A 84 3.06 27.04 -9.72
N ASN A 85 3.79 25.92 -9.74
CA ASN A 85 3.25 24.61 -10.03
C ASN A 85 3.84 23.55 -9.08
N PRO A 86 3.11 23.16 -8.03
CA PRO A 86 3.53 22.15 -7.05
C PRO A 86 3.77 20.75 -7.61
N SER A 87 3.44 20.49 -8.88
CA SER A 87 3.75 19.25 -9.60
C SER A 87 5.13 19.27 -10.27
N ILE A 88 5.89 20.36 -10.16
CA ILE A 88 7.20 20.49 -10.80
C ILE A 88 8.30 20.61 -9.74
N ILE A 89 9.35 19.81 -9.86
CA ILE A 89 10.61 19.99 -9.13
C ILE A 89 11.69 20.50 -10.08
N GLU A 90 12.50 21.45 -9.61
CA GLU A 90 13.54 22.09 -10.41
C GLU A 90 14.83 22.33 -9.62
N THR A 91 15.98 22.28 -10.31
CA THR A 91 17.29 22.68 -9.76
C THR A 91 18.11 23.35 -10.84
N ASP A 92 18.90 24.35 -10.45
CA ASP A 92 19.76 25.08 -11.39
C ASP A 92 21.09 24.34 -11.58
N LEU A 93 21.59 24.30 -12.81
CA LEU A 93 22.87 23.68 -13.14
C LEU A 93 24.02 24.65 -12.93
N ALA A 94 25.23 24.11 -12.70
CA ALA A 94 26.44 24.92 -12.75
C ALA A 94 26.64 25.48 -14.17
N LYS A 95 27.28 26.65 -14.26
CA LYS A 95 27.56 27.29 -15.56
C LYS A 95 28.66 26.52 -16.30
N ASN A 96 28.55 26.50 -17.63
CA ASN A 96 29.57 25.94 -18.54
C ASN A 96 29.91 24.46 -18.26
N LEU A 97 28.89 23.63 -18.09
CA LEU A 97 29.09 22.18 -18.01
C LEU A 97 29.77 21.68 -19.30
N PRO A 98 30.84 20.86 -19.19
CA PRO A 98 31.53 20.30 -20.34
C PRO A 98 30.63 19.32 -21.12
N ASN A 99 31.13 18.85 -22.28
CA ASN A 99 30.48 17.75 -22.96
C ASN A 99 30.68 16.47 -22.15
N ASP A 100 29.59 15.88 -21.69
CA ASP A 100 29.59 14.68 -20.85
C ASP A 100 28.20 14.02 -20.84
N THR A 101 28.13 12.81 -20.30
CA THR A 101 26.88 12.18 -19.88
C THR A 101 26.58 12.58 -18.44
N TYR A 102 25.36 13.04 -18.22
CA TYR A 102 24.86 13.50 -16.93
C TYR A 102 23.72 12.61 -16.46
N SER A 103 23.53 12.58 -15.14
CA SER A 103 22.43 11.85 -14.50
C SER A 103 21.67 12.76 -13.53
N ILE A 104 20.36 12.87 -13.74
CA ILE A 104 19.44 13.59 -12.87
C ILE A 104 18.89 12.57 -11.88
N LYS A 105 19.43 12.57 -10.67
CA LYS A 105 18.92 11.74 -9.58
C LYS A 105 17.82 12.49 -8.86
N TRP A 106 16.64 11.89 -8.76
CA TRP A 106 15.48 12.51 -8.13
C TRP A 106 14.84 11.58 -7.11
N ARG A 107 14.20 12.21 -6.12
CA ARG A 107 13.32 11.58 -5.14
C ARG A 107 12.22 12.55 -4.81
N VAL A 108 10.98 12.11 -4.87
CA VAL A 108 9.82 12.89 -4.45
C VAL A 108 8.90 12.05 -3.57
N VAL A 109 8.11 12.71 -2.73
CA VAL A 109 7.06 12.04 -1.97
C VAL A 109 5.72 12.37 -2.62
N SER A 110 5.02 11.32 -3.11
CA SER A 110 3.69 11.47 -3.71
C SER A 110 2.70 11.99 -2.66
N SER A 111 1.55 12.50 -3.10
CA SER A 111 0.55 13.04 -2.17
C SER A 111 0.08 12.01 -1.13
N ASP A 112 0.16 10.72 -1.44
CA ASP A 112 -0.21 9.62 -0.55
C ASP A 112 0.85 9.25 0.52
N GLY A 113 2.02 9.90 0.50
CA GLY A 113 3.11 9.67 1.45
C GLY A 113 4.09 8.55 1.08
N HIS A 114 4.01 7.99 -0.12
CA HIS A 114 5.02 7.05 -0.61
C HIS A 114 6.15 7.76 -1.37
N PRO A 115 7.42 7.55 -0.98
CA PRO A 115 8.55 8.07 -1.72
C PRO A 115 8.73 7.29 -3.03
N VAL A 116 8.97 8.03 -4.11
CA VAL A 116 9.39 7.50 -5.41
C VAL A 116 10.74 8.13 -5.76
N GLU A 117 11.65 7.34 -6.30
CA GLU A 117 12.97 7.80 -6.71
C GLU A 117 13.40 7.17 -8.02
N GLY A 118 14.26 7.88 -8.75
CA GLY A 118 14.74 7.45 -10.04
C GLY A 118 15.96 8.25 -10.51
N VAL A 119 16.44 7.89 -11.70
CA VAL A 119 17.54 8.57 -12.37
C VAL A 119 17.17 8.80 -13.83
N ILE A 120 17.34 10.03 -14.33
CA ILE A 120 17.13 10.38 -15.73
C ILE A 120 18.49 10.74 -16.35
N PRO A 121 19.05 9.91 -17.24
CA PRO A 121 20.26 10.25 -17.97
C PRO A 121 20.00 11.29 -19.08
N PHE A 122 20.96 12.16 -19.36
CA PHE A 122 20.99 13.03 -20.54
C PHE A 122 22.44 13.32 -20.96
N GLN A 123 22.66 13.81 -22.17
CA GLN A 123 24.00 14.09 -22.69
C GLN A 123 24.12 15.54 -23.16
N VAL A 124 25.27 16.17 -22.89
CA VAL A 124 25.61 17.48 -23.45
C VAL A 124 26.70 17.30 -24.51
N GLY A 125 26.45 17.77 -25.72
CA GLY A 125 27.37 17.73 -26.85
C GLY A 125 27.57 16.34 -27.48
N ASN A 126 28.50 16.25 -28.43
CA ASN A 126 28.79 15.04 -29.21
C ASN A 126 29.93 14.25 -28.56
N GLY A 127 29.61 13.45 -27.54
CA GLY A 127 30.53 12.45 -26.97
C GLY A 127 30.34 11.09 -27.64
N ASP A 128 31.43 10.37 -27.87
CA ASP A 128 31.45 9.03 -28.47
C ASP A 128 30.63 8.03 -27.61
N LEU A 129 29.75 7.25 -28.23
CA LEU A 129 28.78 6.33 -27.59
C LEU A 129 29.42 5.12 -26.87
N THR A 130 30.72 5.16 -26.57
CA THR A 130 31.51 3.99 -26.17
C THR A 130 31.73 3.82 -24.67
N GLN A 131 31.19 4.70 -23.83
CA GLN A 131 31.13 4.43 -22.39
C GLN A 131 29.73 3.95 -21.99
N ASP A 132 29.67 2.63 -21.88
CA ASP A 132 28.71 1.81 -21.14
C ASP A 132 27.96 2.62 -20.04
N SER A 133 26.77 3.14 -20.39
CA SER A 133 25.83 3.77 -19.44
C SER A 133 25.25 2.76 -18.43
N SER A 134 25.80 1.54 -18.39
CA SER A 134 25.40 0.41 -17.57
C SER A 134 25.76 0.55 -16.09
N SER A 135 26.47 1.61 -15.68
CA SER A 135 26.91 1.80 -14.29
C SER A 135 25.93 2.59 -13.39
N ILE A 136 24.91 3.25 -13.94
CA ILE A 136 23.89 3.97 -13.15
C ILE A 136 22.59 3.14 -13.05
N ASN A 137 22.73 1.84 -12.78
CA ASN A 137 21.61 0.95 -12.50
C ASN A 137 21.28 0.99 -11.00
N LYS A 138 20.44 1.96 -10.61
CA LYS A 138 19.60 1.77 -9.43
C LYS A 138 18.16 1.68 -9.89
N GLU A 139 17.72 0.43 -10.05
CA GLU A 139 16.31 0.04 -10.10
C GLU A 139 15.50 0.89 -9.10
N SER A 140 14.34 1.39 -9.52
CA SER A 140 13.32 1.91 -8.60
C SER A 140 12.89 0.78 -7.67
N LYS A 141 13.58 0.62 -6.54
CA LYS A 141 13.18 -0.37 -5.53
C LYS A 141 12.09 0.24 -4.67
N GLY A 142 10.85 -0.19 -4.91
CA GLY A 142 9.74 0.08 -4.00
C GLY A 142 10.12 -0.30 -2.56
N TYR A 143 9.67 0.50 -1.60
CA TYR A 143 9.96 0.27 -0.19
C TYR A 143 9.49 -1.13 0.25
N MET A 144 10.38 -1.88 0.91
CA MET A 144 10.03 -3.16 1.52
C MET A 144 9.74 -2.94 3.01
N PRO A 145 8.56 -3.37 3.52
CA PRO A 145 8.21 -3.27 4.93
C PRO A 145 9.29 -3.86 5.85
N GLN A 146 9.84 -3.03 6.72
CA GLN A 146 10.82 -3.44 7.74
C GLN A 146 10.11 -3.87 9.04
N LEU A 147 10.87 -4.53 9.94
CA LEU A 147 10.32 -5.07 11.19
C LEU A 147 9.74 -4.00 12.12
N ASP A 148 10.34 -2.83 12.17
CA ASP A 148 9.85 -1.67 12.92
C ASP A 148 8.46 -1.26 12.45
N LEU A 149 8.25 -1.10 11.14
CA LEU A 149 6.96 -0.81 10.55
C LEU A 149 5.94 -1.90 10.87
N ILE A 150 6.34 -3.17 10.71
CA ILE A 150 5.45 -4.31 10.96
C ILE A 150 4.97 -4.29 12.42
N ILE A 151 5.89 -4.15 13.38
CA ILE A 151 5.57 -4.17 14.81
C ILE A 151 4.71 -2.96 15.20
N ILE A 152 5.10 -1.75 14.80
CA ILE A 152 4.40 -0.51 15.16
C ILE A 152 2.96 -0.53 14.62
N ARG A 153 2.77 -0.86 13.34
CA ARG A 153 1.43 -0.89 12.72
C ARG A 153 0.60 -2.09 13.21
N TRP A 154 1.22 -3.24 13.45
CA TRP A 154 0.53 -4.39 14.03
C TRP A 154 0.00 -4.08 15.43
N LEU A 155 0.82 -3.43 16.27
CA LEU A 155 0.42 -2.99 17.60
C LEU A 155 -0.76 -2.01 17.53
N GLN A 156 -0.77 -1.10 16.55
CA GLN A 156 -1.88 -0.18 16.33
C GLN A 156 -3.17 -0.91 15.96
N TYR A 157 -3.11 -1.82 14.97
CA TYR A 157 -4.28 -2.60 14.54
C TYR A 157 -4.81 -3.48 15.67
N LEU A 158 -3.93 -4.12 16.44
CA LEU A 158 -4.31 -4.95 17.59
C LEU A 158 -4.97 -4.11 18.70
N GLY A 159 -4.38 -2.96 19.03
CA GLY A 159 -4.91 -2.03 20.03
C GLY A 159 -6.31 -1.51 19.67
N ASN A 160 -6.49 -1.08 18.41
CA ASN A 160 -7.77 -0.62 17.89
C ASN A 160 -8.80 -1.75 17.81
N ALA A 161 -8.41 -2.93 17.32
CA ALA A 161 -9.29 -4.09 17.26
C ALA A 161 -9.83 -4.44 18.65
N CYS A 162 -8.95 -4.52 19.65
CA CYS A 162 -9.36 -4.80 21.02
C CYS A 162 -10.28 -3.70 21.60
N LEU A 163 -9.97 -2.41 21.38
CA LEU A 163 -10.76 -1.28 21.86
C LEU A 163 -12.17 -1.26 21.25
N VAL A 164 -12.26 -1.25 19.93
CA VAL A 164 -13.52 -1.12 19.19
C VAL A 164 -14.40 -2.36 19.45
N ALA A 165 -13.80 -3.55 19.39
CA ALA A 165 -14.53 -4.78 19.64
C ALA A 165 -15.04 -4.87 21.07
N MET A 166 -14.23 -4.56 22.10
CA MET A 166 -14.71 -4.67 23.48
C MET A 166 -15.88 -3.72 23.76
N LEU A 167 -15.88 -2.52 23.17
CA LEU A 167 -16.96 -1.55 23.38
C LEU A 167 -18.25 -2.00 22.67
N LEU A 168 -18.16 -2.50 21.44
CA LEU A 168 -19.29 -3.12 20.73
C LEU A 168 -19.80 -4.34 21.49
N PHE A 169 -18.88 -5.21 21.94
CA PHE A 169 -19.19 -6.42 22.69
C PHE A 169 -19.93 -6.06 23.98
N TYR A 170 -19.48 -5.04 24.72
CA TYR A 170 -20.16 -4.55 25.90
C TYR A 170 -21.58 -4.03 25.59
N LEU A 171 -21.76 -3.32 24.47
CA LEU A 171 -23.06 -2.75 24.10
C LEU A 171 -24.07 -3.83 23.69
N PHE A 172 -23.67 -4.71 22.77
CA PHE A 172 -24.60 -5.54 21.98
C PHE A 172 -24.51 -7.04 22.24
N VAL A 173 -23.39 -7.54 22.79
CA VAL A 173 -23.15 -8.99 22.91
C VAL A 173 -23.21 -9.46 24.36
N LEU A 174 -22.62 -8.71 25.27
CA LEU A 174 -22.48 -9.08 26.67
C LEU A 174 -23.85 -8.98 27.41
N PRO A 175 -24.37 -10.08 28.00
CA PRO A 175 -25.60 -10.07 28.77
C PRO A 175 -25.56 -9.04 29.91
N LYS A 176 -26.69 -8.39 30.20
CA LYS A 176 -26.74 -7.30 31.20
C LYS A 176 -26.39 -7.81 32.61
N GLU A 177 -26.82 -9.03 32.92
CA GLU A 177 -26.54 -9.75 34.15
C GLU A 177 -25.04 -9.98 34.31
N PHE A 178 -24.36 -10.31 33.20
CA PHE A 178 -22.93 -10.59 33.22
C PHE A 178 -22.09 -9.33 33.41
N ARG A 179 -22.57 -8.16 32.99
CA ARG A 179 -21.90 -6.85 33.20
C ARG A 179 -21.74 -6.50 34.68
N GLY A 180 -22.64 -7.00 35.54
CA GLY A 180 -22.58 -6.79 36.99
C GLY A 180 -21.48 -7.59 37.68
N ASN A 181 -20.90 -8.59 37.01
CA ASN A 181 -19.86 -9.44 37.60
C ASN A 181 -18.54 -8.65 37.79
N PRO A 182 -17.94 -8.66 39.00
CA PRO A 182 -16.69 -7.95 39.28
C PRO A 182 -15.51 -8.41 38.42
N GLY A 183 -15.46 -9.70 38.08
CA GLY A 183 -14.46 -10.29 37.19
C GLY A 183 -14.54 -9.70 35.78
N VAL A 184 -15.75 -9.60 35.22
CA VAL A 184 -15.98 -8.95 33.92
C VAL A 184 -15.52 -7.49 33.96
N SER A 185 -15.93 -6.73 34.97
CA SER A 185 -15.51 -5.33 35.13
C SER A 185 -13.99 -5.18 35.24
N SER A 186 -13.31 -6.10 35.93
CA SER A 186 -11.84 -6.12 36.03
C SER A 186 -11.19 -6.41 34.68
N THR A 187 -11.67 -7.43 33.97
CA THR A 187 -11.18 -7.81 32.63
C THR A 187 -11.34 -6.66 31.63
N PHE A 188 -12.51 -6.04 31.55
CA PHE A 188 -12.76 -4.92 30.63
C PHE A 188 -11.88 -3.70 30.95
N ARG A 189 -11.62 -3.41 32.24
CA ARG A 189 -10.69 -2.35 32.64
C ARG A 189 -9.25 -2.66 32.23
N LYS A 190 -8.82 -3.92 32.36
CA LYS A 190 -7.48 -4.34 31.92
C LYS A 190 -7.33 -4.23 30.40
N LEU A 191 -8.30 -4.74 29.64
CA LEU A 191 -8.31 -4.66 28.18
C LEU A 191 -8.29 -3.20 27.71
N LEU A 192 -9.11 -2.33 28.32
CA LEU A 192 -9.11 -0.90 28.00
C LEU A 192 -7.74 -0.26 28.19
N LYS A 193 -7.07 -0.51 29.33
CA LYS A 193 -5.72 0.03 29.60
C LYS A 193 -4.68 -0.51 28.62
N LEU A 194 -4.73 -1.81 28.30
CA LEU A 194 -3.83 -2.45 27.34
C LEU A 194 -4.01 -1.87 25.93
N SER A 195 -5.26 -1.72 25.48
CA SER A 195 -5.59 -1.09 24.20
C SER A 195 -5.08 0.34 24.14
N LEU A 196 -5.34 1.16 25.17
CA LEU A 196 -4.86 2.54 25.21
C LEU A 196 -3.33 2.60 25.20
N PHE A 197 -2.64 1.72 25.92
CA PHE A 197 -1.19 1.66 25.92
C PHE A 197 -0.65 1.30 24.53
N ALA A 198 -1.17 0.24 23.90
CA ALA A 198 -0.79 -0.19 22.56
C ALA A 198 -1.02 0.91 21.50
N LEU A 199 -2.18 1.59 21.57
CA LEU A 199 -2.49 2.71 20.69
C LEU A 199 -1.57 3.91 20.94
N SER A 200 -1.26 4.21 22.20
CA SER A 200 -0.38 5.35 22.53
C SER A 200 1.02 5.12 21.99
N VAL A 201 1.60 3.95 22.28
CA VAL A 201 2.95 3.60 21.83
C VAL A 201 3.01 3.59 20.30
N SER A 202 2.04 2.95 19.62
CA SER A 202 2.06 2.87 18.17
C SER A 202 1.83 4.23 17.49
N ILE A 203 0.86 5.03 17.92
CA ILE A 203 0.60 6.35 17.33
C ILE A 203 1.81 7.27 17.54
N LEU A 204 2.44 7.28 18.72
CA LEU A 204 3.63 8.10 18.97
C LEU A 204 4.82 7.69 18.07
N LEU A 205 5.04 6.38 17.88
CA LEU A 205 6.14 5.88 17.06
C LEU A 205 5.88 5.99 15.56
N ASN A 206 4.63 6.13 15.12
CA ASN A 206 4.28 6.24 13.70
C ASN A 206 4.83 7.51 13.04
N LEU A 207 4.90 8.64 13.74
CA LEU A 207 5.43 9.88 13.18
C LEU A 207 6.92 9.77 12.81
N PRO A 208 7.82 9.41 13.72
CA PRO A 208 9.22 9.20 13.36
C PRO A 208 9.40 8.03 12.38
N LEU A 209 8.60 6.95 12.48
CA LEU A 209 8.62 5.86 11.50
C LEU A 209 8.32 6.39 10.09
N GLN A 210 7.23 7.14 9.91
CA GLN A 210 6.88 7.67 8.60
C GLN A 210 7.96 8.64 8.09
N ALA A 211 8.52 9.47 8.97
CA ALA A 211 9.64 10.32 8.62
C ALA A 211 10.86 9.52 8.13
N THR A 212 11.17 8.33 8.70
CA THR A 212 12.25 7.47 8.16
C THR A 212 11.97 7.00 6.74
N ILE A 213 10.71 6.68 6.44
CA ILE A 213 10.29 6.17 5.13
C ILE A 213 10.38 7.27 4.09
N GLU A 214 9.79 8.43 4.37
CA GLU A 214 9.73 9.57 3.43
C GLU A 214 11.10 10.22 3.22
N SER A 215 11.86 10.47 4.29
CA SER A 215 13.17 11.13 4.19
C SER A 215 14.33 10.20 3.81
N GLY A 216 14.18 8.89 3.99
CA GLY A 216 15.28 7.92 3.87
C GLY A 216 16.34 8.02 4.98
N LEU A 217 16.10 8.84 6.03
CA LEU A 217 17.01 9.00 7.16
C LEU A 217 16.83 7.89 8.21
N SER A 218 17.90 7.64 8.98
CA SER A 218 17.86 6.70 10.11
C SER A 218 17.06 7.22 11.30
N TRP A 219 16.56 6.32 12.15
CA TRP A 219 15.83 6.61 13.40
C TRP A 219 16.46 7.72 14.27
N SER A 220 17.78 7.72 14.42
CA SER A 220 18.48 8.73 15.21
C SER A 220 18.38 10.15 14.64
N LYS A 221 18.33 10.29 13.31
CA LYS A 221 18.31 11.59 12.62
C LYS A 221 16.90 12.17 12.52
N VAL A 222 15.89 11.31 12.34
CA VAL A 222 14.49 11.74 12.20
C VAL A 222 13.87 12.23 13.50
N LEU A 223 14.44 11.90 14.66
CA LEU A 223 13.99 12.41 15.96
C LEU A 223 14.36 13.88 16.19
N SER A 224 15.04 14.53 15.25
CA SER A 224 15.31 15.96 15.32
C SER A 224 14.02 16.78 15.21
N VAL A 225 13.95 17.88 15.96
CA VAL A 225 12.77 18.77 15.99
C VAL A 225 12.46 19.33 14.61
N HIS A 226 13.49 19.60 13.79
CA HIS A 226 13.30 20.11 12.44
C HIS A 226 12.60 19.09 11.53
N VAL A 227 13.05 17.83 11.49
CA VAL A 227 12.45 16.79 10.63
C VAL A 227 11.01 16.50 11.05
N LEU A 228 10.74 16.37 12.35
CA LEU A 228 9.38 16.15 12.84
C LEU A 228 8.49 17.39 12.65
N GLY A 229 9.06 18.59 12.78
CA GLY A 229 8.36 19.86 12.52
C GLY A 229 7.91 19.96 11.07
N ASP A 230 8.80 19.65 10.13
CA ASP A 230 8.50 19.60 8.69
C ASP A 230 7.41 18.55 8.44
N MET A 231 7.56 17.33 8.97
CA MET A 231 6.55 16.28 8.85
C MET A 231 5.15 16.75 9.26
N LEU A 232 5.04 17.45 10.40
CA LEU A 232 3.76 17.93 10.91
C LEU A 232 3.18 19.10 10.12
N ALA A 233 4.04 19.96 9.56
CA ALA A 233 3.64 21.20 8.90
C ALA A 233 3.32 21.02 7.41
N THR A 234 3.97 20.07 6.72
CA THR A 234 3.98 20.04 5.25
C THR A 234 3.46 18.74 4.63
N THR A 235 3.23 17.68 5.43
CA THR A 235 2.81 16.38 4.91
C THR A 235 1.35 16.04 5.24
N LEU A 236 0.71 15.29 4.35
CA LEU A 236 -0.64 14.77 4.58
C LEU A 236 -0.64 13.86 5.82
N PHE A 237 0.38 13.01 5.96
CA PHE A 237 0.48 12.11 7.11
C PHE A 237 0.57 12.90 8.43
N GLY A 238 1.31 14.00 8.49
CA GLY A 238 1.38 14.89 9.65
C GLY A 238 0.01 15.37 10.11
N THR A 239 -0.85 15.81 9.17
CA THR A 239 -2.23 16.20 9.49
C THR A 239 -3.05 15.04 10.07
N THR A 240 -2.94 13.84 9.47
CA THR A 240 -3.64 12.65 9.97
C THR A 240 -3.14 12.22 11.35
N TRP A 241 -1.85 12.39 11.63
CA TRP A 241 -1.25 12.11 12.91
C TRP A 241 -1.74 13.08 14.00
N ILE A 242 -1.89 14.37 13.69
CA ILE A 242 -2.50 15.35 14.60
C ILE A 242 -3.94 14.96 14.95
N ILE A 243 -4.72 14.50 13.96
CA ILE A 243 -6.08 13.99 14.18
C ILE A 243 -6.04 12.74 15.08
N GLN A 244 -5.08 11.83 14.88
CA GLN A 244 -4.92 10.63 15.72
C GLN A 244 -4.54 10.97 17.16
N ILE A 245 -3.58 11.87 17.39
CA ILE A 245 -3.18 12.32 18.73
C ILE A 245 -4.34 13.03 19.43
N THR A 246 -5.04 13.90 18.73
CA THR A 246 -6.22 14.60 19.26
C THR A 246 -7.32 13.60 19.65
N SER A 247 -7.60 12.64 18.77
CA SER A 247 -8.55 11.54 19.03
C SER A 247 -8.12 10.72 20.24
N LEU A 248 -6.81 10.43 20.37
CA LEU A 248 -6.25 9.67 21.49
C LEU A 248 -6.40 10.42 22.82
N VAL A 249 -6.19 11.75 22.85
CA VAL A 249 -6.40 12.58 24.05
C VAL A 249 -7.86 12.53 24.49
N PHE A 250 -8.81 12.72 23.57
CA PHE A 250 -10.24 12.58 23.88
C PHE A 250 -10.61 11.15 24.29
N LEU A 251 -9.94 10.16 23.72
CA LEU A 251 -10.13 8.75 24.09
C LEU A 251 -9.63 8.48 25.52
N PHE A 252 -8.51 9.06 25.95
CA PHE A 252 -8.06 8.98 27.34
C PHE A 252 -9.06 9.61 28.30
N PHE A 253 -9.58 10.80 27.96
CA PHE A 253 -10.58 11.49 28.79
C PHE A 253 -11.89 10.69 28.89
N SER A 254 -12.43 10.23 27.77
CA SER A 254 -13.65 9.43 27.74
C SER A 254 -13.47 8.08 28.45
N SER A 255 -12.30 7.45 28.32
CA SER A 255 -11.95 6.20 29.02
C SER A 255 -11.84 6.37 30.52
N TYR A 256 -11.28 7.49 31.00
CA TYR A 256 -11.26 7.83 32.42
C TYR A 256 -12.68 7.94 32.97
N LEU A 257 -13.58 8.64 32.26
CA LEU A 257 -14.97 8.77 32.66
C LEU A 257 -15.75 7.47 32.54
N LEU A 258 -15.43 6.64 31.55
CA LEU A 258 -15.97 5.30 31.38
C LEU A 258 -15.67 4.43 32.62
N ILE A 259 -14.44 4.44 33.12
CA ILE A 259 -14.05 3.74 34.34
C ILE A 259 -14.75 4.33 35.57
N LYS A 260 -14.69 5.66 35.74
CA LYS A 260 -15.25 6.36 36.91
C LYS A 260 -16.77 6.20 37.03
N LYS A 261 -17.49 6.21 35.90
CA LYS A 261 -18.95 6.06 35.82
C LYS A 261 -19.39 4.61 35.58
N ARG A 262 -18.54 3.63 35.89
CA ARG A 262 -18.85 2.18 35.83
C ARG A 262 -19.46 1.75 34.48
N PHE A 263 -18.82 2.14 33.38
CA PHE A 263 -19.22 1.80 32.00
C PHE A 263 -20.64 2.28 31.63
N HIS A 264 -21.00 3.49 32.05
CA HIS A 264 -22.24 4.15 31.64
C HIS A 264 -22.33 4.29 30.10
N SER A 265 -23.48 3.93 29.52
CA SER A 265 -23.71 3.78 28.07
C SER A 265 -23.21 4.97 27.22
N LEU A 266 -23.42 6.20 27.71
CA LEU A 266 -22.94 7.43 27.07
C LEU A 266 -21.44 7.38 26.74
N TRP A 267 -20.61 7.05 27.72
CA TRP A 267 -19.15 7.06 27.57
C TRP A 267 -18.65 5.87 26.76
N VAL A 268 -19.40 4.76 26.74
CA VAL A 268 -19.13 3.62 25.87
C VAL A 268 -19.29 4.05 24.41
N TRP A 269 -20.39 4.72 24.08
CA TRP A 269 -20.64 5.25 22.73
C TRP A 269 -19.61 6.28 22.29
N ILE A 270 -19.26 7.25 23.16
CA ILE A 270 -18.23 8.24 22.85
C ILE A 270 -16.88 7.56 22.56
N SER A 271 -16.45 6.65 23.43
CA SER A 271 -15.19 5.91 23.24
C SER A 271 -15.22 5.05 21.97
N PHE A 272 -16.38 4.49 21.63
CA PHE A 272 -16.57 3.66 20.45
C PHE A 272 -16.46 4.49 19.16
N ILE A 273 -17.09 5.67 19.12
CA ILE A 273 -17.01 6.60 17.99
C ILE A 273 -15.56 7.08 17.79
N LEU A 274 -14.86 7.43 18.87
CA LEU A 274 -13.44 7.82 18.81
C LEU A 274 -12.55 6.67 18.31
N GLY A 275 -12.78 5.45 18.78
CA GLY A 275 -12.05 4.26 18.31
C GLY A 275 -12.30 3.95 16.83
N ILE A 276 -13.54 4.12 16.36
CA ILE A 276 -13.90 3.99 14.94
C ILE A 276 -13.22 5.08 14.11
N GLY A 277 -13.18 6.32 14.57
CA GLY A 277 -12.52 7.38 13.81
C GLY A 277 -11.00 7.18 13.72
N LEU A 278 -10.36 6.60 14.74
CA LEU A 278 -8.97 6.15 14.62
C LEU A 278 -8.79 5.11 13.49
N LEU A 279 -9.76 4.20 13.27
CA LEU A 279 -9.73 3.29 12.12
C LEU A 279 -9.96 4.04 10.79
N LEU A 280 -10.84 5.03 10.78
CA LEU A 280 -11.10 5.84 9.58
C LEU A 280 -9.84 6.59 9.12
N THR A 281 -9.04 7.14 10.05
CA THR A 281 -7.75 7.74 9.68
C THR A 281 -6.79 6.77 8.97
N LYS A 282 -6.92 5.46 9.22
CA LYS A 282 -6.13 4.44 8.51
C LYS A 282 -6.62 4.17 7.10
N ALA A 283 -7.92 4.21 6.86
CA ALA A 283 -8.45 4.10 5.51
C ALA A 283 -7.97 5.27 4.62
N PHE A 284 -7.88 6.48 5.19
CA PHE A 284 -7.33 7.67 4.53
C PHE A 284 -5.80 7.66 4.30
N THR A 285 -5.08 6.71 4.90
CA THR A 285 -3.61 6.56 4.72
C THR A 285 -3.25 5.19 4.12
N SER A 286 -4.21 4.59 3.40
CA SER A 286 -4.06 3.30 2.72
C SER A 286 -4.07 3.47 1.19
N HIS A 287 -3.78 2.40 0.46
CA HIS A 287 -3.98 2.31 -1.01
C HIS A 287 -5.40 2.67 -1.47
N ALA A 288 -6.39 2.71 -0.58
CA ALA A 288 -7.74 3.13 -0.92
C ALA A 288 -7.84 4.65 -1.12
N ALA A 289 -7.04 5.44 -0.40
CA ALA A 289 -7.00 6.90 -0.55
C ALA A 289 -6.45 7.35 -1.92
N SER A 290 -5.94 6.39 -2.68
CA SER A 290 -5.09 6.52 -3.83
C SER A 290 -5.82 6.15 -5.14
N SER A 291 -7.13 5.89 -5.08
CA SER A 291 -7.95 5.44 -6.21
C SER A 291 -8.63 6.61 -6.93
N THR A 292 -9.00 6.42 -8.20
CA THR A 292 -9.83 7.39 -8.96
C THR A 292 -11.17 7.69 -8.29
N ASN A 293 -11.77 6.70 -7.61
CA ASN A 293 -12.98 6.88 -6.81
C ASN A 293 -12.69 6.70 -5.33
N VAL A 294 -12.08 7.72 -4.73
CA VAL A 294 -11.58 7.67 -3.35
C VAL A 294 -12.71 7.40 -2.35
N LEU A 295 -13.88 8.01 -2.53
CA LEU A 295 -14.98 7.87 -1.56
C LEU A 295 -15.42 6.40 -1.43
N ILE A 296 -15.62 5.70 -2.54
CA ILE A 296 -16.07 4.30 -2.54
C ILE A 296 -14.97 3.40 -1.98
N THR A 297 -13.73 3.55 -2.45
CA THR A 297 -12.61 2.70 -2.04
C THR A 297 -12.26 2.88 -0.56
N VAL A 298 -12.16 4.12 -0.06
CA VAL A 298 -11.93 4.41 1.37
C VAL A 298 -13.08 3.88 2.22
N SER A 299 -14.33 4.01 1.77
CA SER A 299 -15.48 3.47 2.51
C SER A 299 -15.41 1.95 2.63
N ILE A 300 -15.05 1.26 1.53
CA ILE A 300 -14.92 -0.20 1.51
C ILE A 300 -13.75 -0.65 2.40
N ASP A 301 -12.61 0.01 2.32
CA ASP A 301 -11.44 -0.28 3.16
C ASP A 301 -11.76 -0.05 4.64
N PHE A 302 -12.41 1.06 4.98
CA PHE A 302 -12.87 1.35 6.34
C PHE A 302 -13.85 0.29 6.86
N ILE A 303 -14.85 -0.11 6.06
CA ILE A 303 -15.81 -1.15 6.45
C ILE A 303 -15.10 -2.50 6.63
N HIS A 304 -14.13 -2.83 5.76
CA HIS A 304 -13.32 -4.05 5.89
C HIS A 304 -12.52 -4.03 7.20
N LEU A 305 -11.80 -2.94 7.47
CA LEU A 305 -10.95 -2.77 8.65
C LEU A 305 -11.78 -2.77 9.94
N LEU A 306 -12.93 -2.10 9.95
CA LEU A 306 -13.87 -2.10 11.07
C LEU A 306 -14.41 -3.50 11.36
N SER A 307 -14.80 -4.23 10.31
CA SER A 307 -15.33 -5.59 10.44
C SER A 307 -14.27 -6.56 10.97
N ALA A 308 -13.04 -6.48 10.45
CA ALA A 308 -11.92 -7.28 10.92
C ALA A 308 -11.57 -6.96 12.38
N SER A 309 -11.56 -5.67 12.73
CA SER A 309 -11.30 -5.18 14.09
C SER A 309 -12.31 -5.73 15.09
N ILE A 310 -13.61 -5.65 14.76
CA ILE A 310 -14.69 -6.18 15.61
C ILE A 310 -14.57 -7.70 15.73
N TRP A 311 -14.30 -8.42 14.63
CA TRP A 311 -14.24 -9.88 14.65
C TRP A 311 -13.07 -10.37 15.52
N ILE A 312 -11.84 -9.97 15.18
CA ILE A 312 -10.61 -10.41 15.88
C ILE A 312 -10.62 -9.92 17.33
N GLY A 313 -10.99 -8.66 17.56
CA GLY A 313 -11.03 -8.10 18.92
C GLY A 313 -12.08 -8.78 19.81
N SER A 314 -13.20 -9.24 19.26
CA SER A 314 -14.21 -9.95 20.04
C SER A 314 -13.74 -11.34 20.45
N LEU A 315 -12.92 -12.00 19.64
CA LEU A 315 -12.24 -13.24 20.04
C LEU A 315 -11.29 -12.98 21.23
N ILE A 316 -10.60 -11.84 21.26
CA ILE A 316 -9.73 -11.46 22.38
C ILE A 316 -10.57 -11.29 23.65
N VAL A 317 -11.71 -10.61 23.55
CA VAL A 317 -12.65 -10.44 24.67
C VAL A 317 -13.17 -11.79 25.16
N LEU A 318 -13.60 -12.68 24.25
CA LEU A 318 -14.07 -14.02 24.60
C LEU A 318 -12.98 -14.87 25.27
N ALA A 319 -11.73 -14.77 24.82
CA ALA A 319 -10.60 -15.46 25.43
C ALA A 319 -10.27 -14.90 26.82
N ALA A 320 -10.29 -13.59 26.97
CA ALA A 320 -10.07 -12.92 28.24
C ALA A 320 -11.16 -13.25 29.29
N LEU A 321 -12.36 -13.67 28.84
CA LEU A 321 -13.45 -14.12 29.70
C LEU A 321 -13.45 -15.64 29.97
N ILE A 322 -12.57 -16.44 29.33
CA ILE A 322 -12.45 -17.90 29.59
C ILE A 322 -12.32 -18.22 31.09
N PRO A 323 -11.50 -17.51 31.90
CA PRO A 323 -11.36 -17.84 33.32
C PRO A 323 -12.70 -17.83 34.07
N LEU A 324 -13.64 -16.98 33.66
CA LEU A 324 -14.97 -16.88 34.24
C LEU A 324 -15.90 -18.02 33.77
N SER A 325 -15.60 -18.70 32.67
CA SER A 325 -16.38 -19.86 32.23
C SER A 325 -16.18 -21.11 33.10
N ARG A 326 -15.16 -21.09 33.99
CA ARG A 326 -14.84 -22.22 34.89
C ARG A 326 -15.77 -22.29 36.11
N ASN A 327 -16.40 -21.18 36.50
CA ASN A 327 -17.38 -21.15 37.58
C ASN A 327 -18.77 -21.46 37.00
N ILE A 328 -19.53 -22.34 37.68
CA ILE A 328 -20.83 -22.84 37.25
C ILE A 328 -21.85 -21.71 37.05
N ASP A 329 -21.81 -20.69 37.91
CA ASP A 329 -22.75 -19.56 37.90
C ASP A 329 -22.56 -18.63 36.70
N THR A 330 -21.32 -18.50 36.22
CA THR A 330 -20.95 -17.61 35.11
C THR A 330 -20.78 -18.34 33.78
N LYS A 331 -20.71 -19.67 33.81
CA LYS A 331 -20.59 -20.52 32.61
C LYS A 331 -21.75 -20.32 31.64
N GLY A 332 -22.99 -20.26 32.12
CA GLY A 332 -24.18 -20.03 31.30
C GLY A 332 -24.10 -18.70 30.54
N LEU A 333 -23.81 -17.62 31.26
CA LEU A 333 -23.70 -16.25 30.72
C LEU A 333 -22.55 -16.10 29.71
N TYR A 334 -21.45 -16.82 29.92
CA TYR A 334 -20.36 -16.89 28.95
C TYR A 334 -20.79 -17.58 27.65
N LEU A 335 -21.50 -18.71 27.74
CA LEU A 335 -22.03 -19.42 26.58
C LEU A 335 -23.12 -18.61 25.84
N ASP A 336 -23.93 -17.83 26.56
CA ASP A 336 -24.86 -16.86 25.95
C ASP A 336 -24.11 -15.80 25.14
N SER A 337 -22.99 -15.30 25.67
CA SER A 337 -22.14 -14.32 24.98
C SER A 337 -21.55 -14.90 23.68
N ILE A 338 -21.09 -16.16 23.69
CA ILE A 338 -20.61 -16.87 22.48
C ILE A 338 -21.74 -16.99 21.44
N ARG A 339 -22.94 -17.36 21.86
CA ARG A 339 -24.10 -17.51 20.96
C ARG A 339 -24.54 -16.19 20.35
N ALA A 340 -24.55 -15.11 21.16
CA ALA A 340 -24.83 -13.77 20.68
C ALA A 340 -23.78 -13.32 19.67
N PHE A 341 -22.49 -13.54 19.96
CA PHE A 341 -21.40 -13.18 19.06
C PHE A 341 -21.41 -13.99 17.76
N SER A 342 -21.80 -15.27 17.80
CA SER A 342 -21.83 -16.13 16.61
C SER A 342 -22.70 -15.54 15.48
N LYS A 343 -23.80 -14.85 15.82
CA LYS A 343 -24.65 -14.14 14.83
C LYS A 343 -23.93 -12.96 14.19
N TRP A 344 -23.21 -12.19 15.01
CA TRP A 344 -22.35 -11.10 14.53
C TRP A 344 -21.20 -11.62 13.67
N GLY A 345 -20.57 -12.73 14.07
CA GLY A 345 -19.49 -13.37 13.32
C GLY A 345 -19.88 -13.69 11.87
N ILE A 346 -21.08 -14.24 11.64
CA ILE A 346 -21.58 -14.52 10.29
C ILE A 346 -21.72 -13.23 9.47
N LEU A 347 -22.33 -12.19 10.04
CA LEU A 347 -22.48 -10.90 9.38
C LEU A 347 -21.10 -10.29 9.02
N LEU A 348 -20.17 -10.30 9.97
CA LEU A 348 -18.82 -9.76 9.78
C LEU A 348 -18.05 -10.51 8.70
N VAL A 349 -18.15 -11.85 8.66
CA VAL A 349 -17.52 -12.66 7.60
C VAL A 349 -18.10 -12.35 6.23
N ILE A 350 -19.42 -12.18 6.11
CA ILE A 350 -20.08 -11.78 4.86
C ILE A 350 -19.53 -10.42 4.40
N VAL A 351 -19.52 -9.42 5.28
CA VAL A 351 -19.01 -8.08 4.97
C VAL A 351 -17.53 -8.13 4.56
N LEU A 352 -16.69 -8.87 5.30
CA LEU A 352 -15.27 -9.05 4.98
C LEU A 352 -15.04 -9.72 3.63
N THR A 353 -15.89 -10.68 3.27
CA THR A 353 -15.80 -11.39 1.99
C THR A 353 -16.10 -10.43 0.84
N PHE A 354 -17.22 -9.70 0.89
CA PHE A 354 -17.59 -8.77 -0.18
C PHE A 354 -16.61 -7.61 -0.32
N THR A 355 -16.21 -6.99 0.80
CA THR A 355 -15.23 -5.90 0.78
C THR A 355 -13.84 -6.39 0.34
N GLY A 356 -13.43 -7.60 0.73
CA GLY A 356 -12.17 -8.22 0.30
C GLY A 356 -12.15 -8.60 -1.18
N ILE A 357 -13.26 -9.09 -1.73
CA ILE A 357 -13.41 -9.36 -3.17
C ILE A 357 -13.29 -8.06 -3.96
N TYR A 358 -13.98 -7.00 -3.53
CA TYR A 358 -13.88 -5.69 -4.17
C TYR A 358 -12.43 -5.18 -4.17
N GLY A 359 -11.76 -5.18 -3.01
CA GLY A 359 -10.35 -4.75 -2.92
C GLY A 359 -9.42 -5.61 -3.79
N SER A 360 -9.68 -6.91 -3.88
CA SER A 360 -8.88 -7.80 -4.74
C SER A 360 -8.98 -7.41 -6.22
N PHE A 361 -10.17 -7.07 -6.72
CA PHE A 361 -10.36 -6.60 -8.09
C PHE A 361 -9.75 -5.21 -8.34
N SER A 362 -9.69 -4.35 -7.31
CA SER A 362 -9.07 -3.02 -7.44
C SER A 362 -7.54 -3.08 -7.52
N TYR A 363 -6.90 -4.10 -6.93
CA TYR A 363 -5.44 -4.15 -6.79
C TYR A 363 -4.75 -5.29 -7.55
N ILE A 364 -5.50 -6.22 -8.16
CA ILE A 364 -4.96 -7.36 -8.91
C ILE A 364 -5.45 -7.33 -10.36
N PRO A 365 -4.57 -7.05 -11.34
CA PRO A 365 -4.99 -6.96 -12.75
C PRO A 365 -5.36 -8.31 -13.36
N ASN A 366 -4.76 -9.42 -12.92
CA ASN A 366 -5.04 -10.76 -13.46
C ASN A 366 -4.65 -11.88 -12.47
N LEU A 367 -5.13 -13.11 -12.72
CA LEU A 367 -4.87 -14.26 -11.84
C LEU A 367 -3.40 -14.65 -11.71
N ARG A 368 -2.56 -14.30 -12.70
CA ARG A 368 -1.13 -14.63 -12.65
C ARG A 368 -0.42 -13.77 -11.62
N THR A 369 -0.74 -12.46 -11.56
CA THR A 369 -0.12 -11.56 -10.59
C THR A 369 -0.47 -11.92 -9.15
N LEU A 370 -1.57 -12.64 -8.91
CA LEU A 370 -1.92 -13.19 -7.60
C LEU A 370 -0.85 -14.18 -7.07
N LEU A 371 -0.13 -14.90 -7.92
CA LEU A 371 0.87 -15.90 -7.49
C LEU A 371 2.32 -15.44 -7.70
N THR A 372 2.56 -14.54 -8.67
CA THR A 372 3.91 -14.10 -9.03
C THR A 372 4.38 -12.89 -8.24
N THR A 373 3.48 -11.98 -7.85
CA THR A 373 3.84 -10.74 -7.14
C THR A 373 3.93 -10.96 -5.63
N ASN A 374 4.71 -10.13 -4.94
CA ASN A 374 4.78 -10.16 -3.47
C ASN A 374 3.42 -9.84 -2.84
N TYR A 375 2.73 -8.83 -3.35
CA TYR A 375 1.37 -8.48 -2.92
C TYR A 375 0.39 -9.65 -3.08
N GLY A 376 0.36 -10.25 -4.26
CA GLY A 376 -0.51 -11.39 -4.56
C GLY A 376 -0.25 -12.58 -3.65
N ARG A 377 1.02 -12.91 -3.37
CA ARG A 377 1.39 -14.00 -2.46
C ARG A 377 0.91 -13.76 -1.03
N VAL A 378 1.06 -12.54 -0.52
CA VAL A 378 0.57 -12.19 0.82
C VAL A 378 -0.97 -12.21 0.86
N LEU A 379 -1.64 -11.74 -0.21
CA LEU A 379 -3.09 -11.82 -0.30
C LEU A 379 -3.58 -13.28 -0.33
N SER A 380 -2.91 -14.13 -1.11
CA SER A 380 -3.19 -15.56 -1.18
C SER A 380 -3.05 -16.21 0.20
N ALA A 381 -1.99 -15.90 0.94
CA ALA A 381 -1.82 -16.38 2.32
C ALA A 381 -2.95 -15.88 3.24
N LYS A 382 -3.39 -14.63 3.10
CA LYS A 382 -4.52 -14.06 3.85
C LYS A 382 -5.84 -14.76 3.51
N ILE A 383 -6.08 -15.10 2.24
CA ILE A 383 -7.26 -15.86 1.80
C ILE A 383 -7.24 -17.28 2.40
N VAL A 384 -6.10 -17.98 2.35
CA VAL A 384 -5.96 -19.32 2.94
C VAL A 384 -6.22 -19.27 4.45
N LEU A 385 -5.64 -18.30 5.17
CA LEU A 385 -5.89 -18.13 6.60
C LEU A 385 -7.35 -17.80 6.90
N LEU A 386 -8.00 -16.96 6.08
CA LEU A 386 -9.42 -16.66 6.23
C LEU A 386 -10.27 -17.94 6.10
N VAL A 387 -9.98 -18.78 5.11
CA VAL A 387 -10.68 -20.08 4.94
C VAL A 387 -10.47 -20.97 6.16
N ILE A 388 -9.24 -21.07 6.69
CA ILE A 388 -8.95 -21.82 7.92
C ILE A 388 -9.75 -21.27 9.11
N MET A 389 -9.80 -19.95 9.28
CA MET A 389 -10.56 -19.31 10.36
C MET A 389 -12.07 -19.57 10.21
N ILE A 390 -12.62 -19.56 9.00
CA ILE A 390 -14.03 -19.88 8.74
C ILE A 390 -14.33 -21.35 9.05
N ILE A 391 -13.41 -22.28 8.72
CA ILE A 391 -13.54 -23.69 9.07
C ILE A 391 -13.59 -23.85 10.61
N PHE A 392 -12.69 -23.22 11.35
CA PHE A 392 -12.72 -23.24 12.81
C PHE A 392 -14.01 -22.65 13.38
N ALA A 393 -14.44 -21.49 12.87
CA ALA A 393 -15.66 -20.82 13.30
C ALA A 393 -16.90 -21.71 13.04
N THR A 394 -16.94 -22.41 11.90
CA THR A 394 -18.04 -23.31 11.52
C THR A 394 -18.06 -24.56 12.42
N ILE A 395 -16.90 -25.16 12.68
CA ILE A 395 -16.77 -26.29 13.61
C ILE A 395 -17.23 -25.87 15.02
N ASN A 396 -16.82 -24.69 15.47
CA ASN A 396 -17.21 -24.14 16.77
C ASN A 396 -18.71 -23.86 16.85
N PHE A 397 -19.28 -23.28 15.80
CA PHE A 397 -20.72 -23.05 15.70
C PHE A 397 -21.52 -24.36 15.73
N ALA A 398 -21.12 -25.37 14.96
CA ALA A 398 -21.78 -26.67 14.91
C ALA A 398 -21.69 -27.43 16.25
N LYS A 399 -20.51 -27.39 16.89
CA LYS A 399 -20.30 -27.99 18.23
C LYS A 399 -21.09 -27.27 19.31
N GLY A 400 -21.12 -25.94 19.30
CA GLY A 400 -21.89 -25.12 20.24
C GLY A 400 -23.40 -25.32 20.12
N LYS A 401 -23.90 -25.66 18.93
CA LYS A 401 -25.31 -26.05 18.72
C LYS A 401 -25.63 -27.46 19.25
N ARG A 402 -24.67 -28.39 19.19
CA ARG A 402 -24.85 -29.81 19.56
C ARG A 402 -24.58 -30.12 21.03
N ASN A 403 -23.61 -29.47 21.68
CA ASN A 403 -23.20 -29.77 23.06
C ASN A 403 -23.27 -28.50 23.93
N LYS A 404 -24.34 -28.38 24.73
CA LYS A 404 -24.57 -27.21 25.60
C LYS A 404 -23.60 -27.10 26.78
N GLU A 405 -22.84 -28.16 27.10
CA GLU A 405 -22.13 -28.26 28.38
C GLU A 405 -20.59 -28.25 28.29
N LYS A 406 -19.98 -28.48 27.13
CA LYS A 406 -18.51 -28.49 26.98
C LYS A 406 -18.02 -27.20 26.34
N GLY A 407 -17.16 -26.46 27.06
CA GLY A 407 -16.52 -25.25 26.55
C GLY A 407 -15.53 -25.56 25.41
N LEU A 408 -15.28 -24.56 24.55
CA LEU A 408 -14.42 -24.67 23.36
C LEU A 408 -13.12 -23.81 23.47
N PRO A 409 -12.31 -23.94 24.54
CA PRO A 409 -11.15 -23.05 24.72
C PRO A 409 -10.02 -23.32 23.71
N ALA A 410 -9.78 -24.58 23.30
CA ALA A 410 -8.64 -24.93 22.45
C ALA A 410 -8.76 -24.41 21.01
N THR A 411 -9.97 -24.39 20.44
CA THR A 411 -10.21 -23.86 19.08
C THR A 411 -10.22 -22.33 19.05
N LEU A 412 -10.61 -21.67 20.16
CA LEU A 412 -10.56 -20.20 20.27
C LEU A 412 -9.12 -19.68 20.21
N TRP A 413 -8.17 -20.36 20.86
CA TRP A 413 -6.75 -19.99 20.77
C TRP A 413 -6.20 -20.14 19.36
N GLY A 414 -6.61 -21.19 18.63
CA GLY A 414 -6.26 -21.36 17.21
C GLY A 414 -6.80 -20.22 16.33
N GLU A 415 -8.06 -19.84 16.51
CA GLU A 415 -8.67 -18.69 15.80
C GLU A 415 -7.96 -17.37 16.15
N LEU A 416 -7.57 -17.17 17.40
CA LEU A 416 -6.83 -15.99 17.84
C LEU A 416 -5.43 -15.90 17.24
N MET A 417 -4.69 -17.01 17.22
CA MET A 417 -3.37 -17.05 16.58
C MET A 417 -3.48 -16.77 15.09
N ALA A 418 -4.45 -17.38 14.40
CA ALA A 418 -4.72 -17.09 12.99
C ALA A 418 -5.09 -15.61 12.78
N GLY A 419 -5.95 -15.05 13.64
CA GLY A 419 -6.30 -13.63 13.60
C GLY A 419 -5.11 -12.70 13.82
N ALA A 420 -4.21 -13.02 14.75
CA ALA A 420 -2.98 -12.27 14.99
C ALA A 420 -2.06 -12.27 13.76
N VAL A 421 -1.91 -13.43 13.10
CA VAL A 421 -1.15 -13.56 11.84
C VAL A 421 -1.82 -12.79 10.71
N VAL A 422 -3.15 -12.83 10.59
CA VAL A 422 -3.89 -12.04 9.59
C VAL A 422 -3.67 -10.54 9.76
N LEU A 423 -3.53 -10.03 11.00
CA LEU A 423 -3.16 -8.64 11.23
C LEU A 423 -1.74 -8.34 10.72
N VAL A 424 -0.77 -9.23 10.91
CA VAL A 424 0.60 -9.08 10.36
C VAL A 424 0.55 -9.04 8.83
N LEU A 425 -0.15 -9.99 8.19
CA LEU A 425 -0.31 -9.99 6.73
C LEU A 425 -1.04 -8.73 6.23
N SER A 426 -1.96 -8.18 7.02
CA SER A 426 -2.65 -6.93 6.68
C SER A 426 -1.71 -5.72 6.74
N VAL A 427 -0.75 -5.70 7.68
CA VAL A 427 0.31 -4.67 7.67
C VAL A 427 1.19 -4.80 6.43
N LEU A 428 1.56 -6.02 6.05
CA LEU A 428 2.35 -6.25 4.83
C LEU A 428 1.59 -5.79 3.58
N LEU A 429 0.33 -6.17 3.41
CA LEU A 429 -0.47 -5.79 2.25
C LEU A 429 -0.67 -4.29 2.11
N THR A 430 -0.86 -3.56 3.22
CA THR A 430 -1.07 -2.11 3.17
C THR A 430 0.21 -1.32 2.94
N ASN A 431 1.38 -1.96 2.88
CA ASN A 431 2.68 -1.31 2.69
C ASN A 431 3.52 -1.92 1.58
N LEU A 432 3.07 -3.02 0.97
CA LEU A 432 3.65 -3.53 -0.26
C LEU A 432 3.06 -2.77 -1.44
N PRO A 433 3.85 -2.54 -2.51
CA PRO A 433 3.31 -2.11 -3.79
C PRO A 433 2.19 -3.06 -4.21
N THR A 434 1.08 -2.52 -4.70
CA THR A 434 -0.04 -3.33 -5.19
C THR A 434 0.37 -4.13 -6.43
N ALA A 435 -0.37 -5.18 -6.79
CA ALA A 435 -0.08 -5.89 -8.04
C ALA A 435 -0.45 -5.06 -9.30
N MET A 436 -1.18 -3.95 -9.14
CA MET A 436 -1.37 -2.93 -10.16
C MET A 436 -0.13 -2.05 -10.30
N SER A 437 0.50 -1.65 -9.19
CA SER A 437 1.72 -0.85 -9.28
C SER A 437 2.94 -1.68 -9.63
N SER A 438 3.04 -2.93 -9.17
CA SER A 438 4.16 -3.83 -9.49
C SER A 438 3.65 -5.21 -9.94
N PRO A 439 3.21 -5.35 -11.22
CA PRO A 439 2.64 -6.59 -11.75
C PRO A 439 3.68 -7.71 -11.91
N GLY A 440 4.98 -7.37 -11.82
CA GLY A 440 6.07 -8.29 -12.07
C GLY A 440 6.24 -8.63 -13.55
N PRO A 441 7.22 -9.49 -13.89
CA PRO A 441 7.68 -9.67 -15.26
C PRO A 441 6.57 -10.22 -16.17
N PHE A 442 6.42 -9.58 -17.32
CA PHE A 442 5.54 -10.02 -18.38
C PHE A 442 6.20 -11.16 -19.18
N LYS A 443 5.41 -12.18 -19.52
CA LYS A 443 5.79 -13.24 -20.47
C LYS A 443 4.53 -13.78 -21.12
N GLU A 444 4.45 -13.70 -22.43
CA GLU A 444 3.40 -14.33 -23.22
C GLU A 444 4.00 -14.95 -24.49
N THR A 445 3.43 -16.06 -24.94
CA THR A 445 3.83 -16.74 -26.18
C THR A 445 2.62 -16.80 -27.10
N LYS A 446 2.79 -16.35 -28.33
CA LYS A 446 1.77 -16.42 -29.39
C LYS A 446 2.29 -17.22 -30.57
N THR A 447 1.38 -17.96 -31.21
CA THR A 447 1.65 -18.63 -32.47
C THR A 447 1.25 -17.68 -33.60
N VAL A 448 2.16 -17.49 -34.56
CA VAL A 448 2.03 -16.57 -35.69
C VAL A 448 2.05 -17.39 -37.00
N LYS A 449 2.16 -16.73 -38.16
CA LYS A 449 2.25 -17.37 -39.48
C LYS A 449 3.26 -18.52 -39.48
N GLN A 450 2.94 -19.55 -40.27
CA GLN A 450 3.71 -20.78 -40.38
C GLN A 450 3.90 -21.50 -39.04
N GLU A 451 2.93 -21.44 -38.11
CA GLU A 451 2.98 -22.05 -36.76
C GLU A 451 4.24 -21.72 -35.92
N SER A 452 4.93 -20.63 -36.26
CA SER A 452 6.08 -20.15 -35.50
C SER A 452 5.62 -19.53 -34.18
N LYS A 453 6.39 -19.72 -33.11
CA LYS A 453 6.09 -19.20 -31.78
C LYS A 453 6.95 -17.98 -31.49
N ILE A 454 6.29 -16.88 -31.16
CA ILE A 454 6.92 -15.65 -30.68
C ILE A 454 6.63 -15.55 -29.18
N THR A 455 7.68 -15.53 -28.37
CA THR A 455 7.59 -15.25 -26.94
C THR A 455 8.15 -13.88 -26.64
N PHE A 456 7.31 -12.99 -26.13
CA PHE A 456 7.72 -11.68 -25.66
C PHE A 456 7.81 -11.66 -24.13
N LYS A 457 8.88 -11.07 -23.60
CA LYS A 457 9.07 -10.83 -22.17
C LYS A 457 9.49 -9.39 -21.92
N ALA A 458 8.94 -8.81 -20.86
CA ALA A 458 9.38 -7.53 -20.31
C ALA A 458 9.60 -7.68 -18.80
N SER A 459 10.73 -7.18 -18.29
CA SER A 459 11.09 -7.24 -16.86
C SER A 459 11.78 -5.93 -16.45
N PRO A 460 11.35 -5.26 -15.35
CA PRO A 460 10.37 -5.72 -14.36
C PRO A 460 8.90 -5.56 -14.77
N ASN A 461 8.62 -4.99 -15.94
CA ASN A 461 7.29 -4.60 -16.44
C ASN A 461 6.65 -3.46 -15.61
N VAL A 462 7.44 -2.41 -15.42
CA VAL A 462 7.11 -1.20 -14.65
C VAL A 462 7.51 0.04 -15.45
N ILE A 463 7.15 1.23 -15.00
CA ILE A 463 7.66 2.49 -15.57
C ILE A 463 9.19 2.54 -15.44
N GLY A 464 9.89 3.03 -16.46
CA GLY A 464 11.34 3.18 -16.46
C GLY A 464 12.05 2.00 -17.11
N GLU A 465 13.26 1.66 -16.64
CA GLU A 465 14.11 0.68 -17.33
C GLU A 465 13.54 -0.74 -17.30
N ASN A 466 13.29 -1.26 -18.50
CA ASN A 466 12.89 -2.63 -18.72
C ASN A 466 13.88 -3.33 -19.63
N THR A 467 14.08 -4.62 -19.36
CA THR A 467 14.69 -5.55 -20.30
C THR A 467 13.59 -6.23 -21.10
N PHE A 468 13.62 -6.03 -22.42
CA PHE A 468 12.76 -6.67 -23.38
C PHE A 468 13.49 -7.86 -24.01
N VAL A 469 12.87 -9.03 -23.99
CA VAL A 469 13.42 -10.25 -24.60
C VAL A 469 12.39 -10.84 -25.54
N LEU A 470 12.81 -11.08 -26.78
CA LEU A 470 12.05 -11.77 -27.80
C LEU A 470 12.68 -13.15 -28.06
N SER A 471 11.89 -14.22 -27.95
CA SER A 471 12.31 -15.57 -28.34
C SER A 471 11.47 -16.05 -29.51
N LEU A 472 12.14 -16.53 -30.56
CA LEU A 472 11.56 -16.92 -31.83
C LEU A 472 11.86 -18.39 -32.10
N GLU A 473 10.81 -19.21 -32.15
CA GLU A 473 10.88 -20.64 -32.38
C GLU A 473 10.02 -21.03 -33.60
N ASP A 474 10.49 -21.97 -34.40
CA ASP A 474 9.72 -22.55 -35.51
C ASP A 474 8.66 -23.55 -35.02
N GLN A 475 7.95 -24.19 -35.96
CA GLN A 475 6.94 -25.22 -35.68
C GLN A 475 7.47 -26.39 -34.83
N LYS A 476 8.77 -26.69 -34.97
CA LYS A 476 9.46 -27.80 -34.30
C LYS A 476 10.10 -27.37 -32.98
N GLY A 477 9.91 -26.12 -32.56
CA GLY A 477 10.52 -25.55 -31.35
C GLY A 477 12.00 -25.21 -31.50
N GLN A 478 12.53 -25.15 -32.73
CA GLN A 478 13.93 -24.78 -33.00
C GLN A 478 14.06 -23.27 -33.18
N PRO A 479 15.17 -22.65 -32.77
CA PRO A 479 15.37 -21.21 -32.92
C PRO A 479 15.45 -20.80 -34.39
N ILE A 480 14.69 -19.76 -34.75
CA ILE A 480 14.72 -19.19 -36.11
C ILE A 480 16.03 -18.42 -36.30
N LYS A 481 16.80 -18.76 -37.36
CA LYS A 481 18.18 -18.27 -37.57
C LYS A 481 18.30 -17.14 -38.59
N ASN A 482 17.37 -17.07 -39.54
CA ASN A 482 17.38 -16.13 -40.67
C ASN A 482 16.72 -14.79 -40.35
N ILE A 483 16.99 -14.22 -39.17
CA ILE A 483 16.45 -12.90 -38.79
C ILE A 483 17.45 -11.81 -39.17
N GLU A 484 16.94 -10.76 -39.81
CA GLU A 484 17.67 -9.54 -40.14
C GLU A 484 17.48 -8.49 -39.05
N GLN A 485 16.23 -8.26 -38.63
CA GLN A 485 15.89 -7.25 -37.62
C GLN A 485 14.72 -7.69 -36.76
N ALA A 486 14.75 -7.32 -35.47
CA ALA A 486 13.62 -7.44 -34.57
C ALA A 486 13.36 -6.07 -33.91
N THR A 487 12.17 -5.53 -34.13
CA THR A 487 11.76 -4.21 -33.65
C THR A 487 10.49 -4.34 -32.82
N LEU A 488 10.45 -3.60 -31.72
CA LEU A 488 9.27 -3.44 -30.87
C LEU A 488 8.72 -2.02 -31.06
N THR A 489 7.42 -1.89 -31.25
CA THR A 489 6.71 -0.60 -31.21
C THR A 489 5.75 -0.61 -30.03
N PHE A 490 5.81 0.44 -29.21
CA PHE A 490 5.07 0.58 -27.97
C PHE A 490 4.04 1.70 -28.13
N THR A 491 2.77 1.37 -27.90
CA THR A 491 1.65 2.31 -28.00
C THR A 491 0.79 2.20 -26.75
N SER A 492 0.53 3.32 -26.08
CA SER A 492 -0.42 3.36 -24.96
C SER A 492 -1.85 3.18 -25.47
N LEU A 493 -2.63 2.33 -24.81
CA LEU A 493 -4.03 2.08 -25.15
C LEU A 493 -5.01 3.00 -24.42
N GLU A 494 -4.50 3.81 -23.48
CA GLU A 494 -5.32 4.63 -22.59
C GLU A 494 -5.13 6.12 -22.86
N MET A 495 -3.95 6.54 -23.36
CA MET A 495 -3.63 7.94 -23.65
C MET A 495 -2.82 8.07 -24.95
N ASP A 496 -3.05 9.15 -25.68
CA ASP A 496 -2.35 9.42 -26.94
C ASP A 496 -0.95 10.00 -26.67
N MET A 497 0.06 9.14 -26.73
CA MET A 497 1.47 9.44 -26.39
C MET A 497 2.40 9.27 -27.60
N GLY A 498 1.85 9.03 -28.79
CA GLY A 498 2.61 8.59 -29.96
C GLY A 498 3.17 7.16 -29.81
N GLU A 499 4.11 6.82 -30.69
CA GLU A 499 4.74 5.51 -30.73
C GLU A 499 6.22 5.61 -30.33
N ALA A 500 6.66 4.73 -29.43
CA ALA A 500 8.07 4.54 -29.13
C ALA A 500 8.55 3.26 -29.81
N THR A 501 9.74 3.25 -30.40
CA THR A 501 10.31 2.06 -31.05
C THR A 501 11.60 1.61 -30.36
N LYS A 502 11.86 0.30 -30.41
CA LYS A 502 13.10 -0.30 -29.91
C LYS A 502 13.54 -1.46 -30.79
N THR A 503 14.70 -1.31 -31.42
CA THR A 503 15.38 -2.43 -32.08
C THR A 503 16.11 -3.29 -31.06
N LEU A 504 15.98 -4.61 -31.18
CA LEU A 504 16.60 -5.58 -30.28
C LEU A 504 17.89 -6.15 -30.89
N GLY A 505 18.92 -6.29 -30.07
CA GLY A 505 20.18 -6.94 -30.45
C GLY A 505 20.09 -8.46 -30.31
N LYS A 506 20.76 -9.19 -31.22
CA LYS A 506 20.86 -10.65 -31.13
C LYS A 506 21.75 -11.05 -29.95
N VAL A 507 21.23 -11.87 -29.03
CA VAL A 507 22.01 -12.43 -27.92
C VAL A 507 22.46 -13.86 -28.23
N LYS A 508 21.56 -14.65 -28.82
CA LYS A 508 21.82 -16.00 -29.33
C LYS A 508 20.82 -16.33 -30.43
N GLU A 509 21.03 -17.45 -31.13
CA GLU A 509 20.07 -17.90 -32.15
C GLU A 509 18.64 -17.97 -31.59
N GLY A 510 17.70 -17.35 -32.31
CA GLY A 510 16.29 -17.24 -31.90
C GLY A 510 16.03 -16.39 -30.65
N THR A 511 17.01 -15.65 -30.09
CA THR A 511 16.77 -14.77 -28.93
C THR A 511 17.40 -13.38 -29.11
N TYR A 512 16.55 -12.36 -29.00
CA TYR A 512 16.88 -10.96 -29.17
C TYR A 512 16.54 -10.20 -27.90
N GLN A 513 17.36 -9.22 -27.53
CA GLN A 513 17.21 -8.46 -26.29
C GLN A 513 17.54 -6.99 -26.50
N GLY A 514 16.84 -6.14 -25.75
CA GLY A 514 17.13 -4.72 -25.65
C GLY A 514 16.71 -4.21 -24.29
N LYS A 515 17.47 -3.26 -23.74
CA LYS A 515 17.07 -2.50 -22.56
C LYS A 515 16.58 -1.12 -22.95
N GLY A 516 15.56 -0.62 -22.28
CA GLY A 516 15.05 0.73 -22.52
C GLY A 516 13.86 1.08 -21.63
N MET A 517 13.48 2.35 -21.66
CA MET A 517 12.38 2.91 -20.85
C MET A 517 11.14 3.17 -21.70
N ASN A 518 10.91 2.29 -22.68
CA ASN A 518 9.79 2.41 -23.61
C ASN A 518 8.42 2.36 -22.90
N PHE A 519 8.37 1.80 -21.70
CA PHE A 519 7.27 1.97 -20.76
C PHE A 519 7.49 3.21 -19.92
N ASN A 520 7.01 4.36 -20.41
CA ASN A 520 7.13 5.65 -19.73
C ASN A 520 5.94 5.97 -18.83
N MET A 521 4.96 5.06 -18.75
CA MET A 521 3.74 5.27 -17.98
C MET A 521 3.05 3.95 -17.64
N ALA A 522 2.38 3.90 -16.48
CA ALA A 522 1.56 2.77 -16.07
C ALA A 522 0.29 2.67 -16.92
N GLY A 523 -0.31 1.48 -16.94
CA GLY A 523 -1.56 1.23 -17.65
C GLY A 523 -1.41 0.20 -18.75
N ARG A 524 -2.36 0.18 -19.69
CA ARG A 524 -2.41 -0.81 -20.77
C ARG A 524 -1.64 -0.34 -22.00
N TRP A 525 -0.77 -1.20 -22.49
CA TRP A 525 0.07 -0.98 -23.66
C TRP A 525 -0.16 -2.05 -24.71
N ASN A 526 -0.06 -1.65 -25.97
CA ASN A 526 0.17 -2.54 -27.09
C ASN A 526 1.67 -2.54 -27.40
N VAL A 527 2.27 -3.74 -27.41
CA VAL A 527 3.63 -3.94 -27.92
C VAL A 527 3.52 -4.70 -29.22
N HIS A 528 3.67 -3.98 -30.32
CA HIS A 528 3.75 -4.56 -31.64
C HIS A 528 5.16 -5.09 -31.87
N VAL A 529 5.26 -6.38 -32.17
CA VAL A 529 6.50 -7.05 -32.53
C VAL A 529 6.56 -7.16 -34.03
N HIS A 530 7.57 -6.55 -34.64
CA HIS A 530 7.89 -6.66 -36.04
C HIS A 530 9.23 -7.39 -36.20
N VAL A 531 9.23 -8.56 -36.83
CA VAL A 531 10.46 -9.31 -37.14
C VAL A 531 10.62 -9.42 -38.63
N LEU A 532 11.74 -8.95 -39.15
CA LEU A 532 12.12 -9.05 -40.56
C LEU A 532 13.15 -10.19 -40.73
N THR A 533 12.85 -11.12 -41.63
CA THR A 533 13.78 -12.19 -42.02
C THR A 533 14.73 -11.72 -43.14
N LYS A 534 15.83 -12.46 -43.32
CA LYS A 534 16.78 -12.23 -44.44
C LYS A 534 16.15 -12.44 -45.81
N ASP A 535 15.09 -13.24 -45.86
CA ASP A 535 14.31 -13.52 -47.07
C ASP A 535 13.21 -12.47 -47.30
N LEU A 536 13.22 -11.36 -46.54
CA LEU A 536 12.27 -10.25 -46.59
C LEU A 536 10.82 -10.62 -46.21
N GLU A 537 10.61 -11.77 -45.56
CA GLU A 537 9.34 -12.10 -44.91
C GLU A 537 9.23 -11.45 -43.53
N THR A 538 8.01 -11.08 -43.13
CA THR A 538 7.73 -10.47 -41.81
C THR A 538 6.93 -11.42 -40.90
N LEU A 539 7.27 -11.41 -39.62
CA LEU A 539 6.49 -12.05 -38.56
C LEU A 539 6.03 -10.97 -37.59
N ASP A 540 4.75 -10.64 -37.69
CA ASP A 540 4.12 -9.54 -36.95
C ASP A 540 3.12 -10.08 -35.92
N THR A 541 3.19 -9.57 -34.69
CA THR A 541 2.19 -9.88 -33.67
C THR A 541 2.13 -8.82 -32.58
N ASP A 542 0.95 -8.66 -31.99
CA ASP A 542 0.71 -7.70 -30.91
C ASP A 542 0.61 -8.38 -29.55
N PHE A 543 1.24 -7.79 -28.53
CA PHE A 543 1.08 -8.19 -27.13
C PHE A 543 0.38 -7.08 -26.34
N LYS A 544 -0.66 -7.46 -25.60
CA LYS A 544 -1.33 -6.54 -24.67
C LYS A 544 -0.69 -6.67 -23.30
N VAL A 545 0.01 -5.64 -22.88
CA VAL A 545 0.80 -5.62 -21.64
C VAL A 545 0.16 -4.64 -20.67
N PHE A 546 0.04 -5.04 -19.40
CA PHE A 546 -0.29 -4.11 -18.33
C PHE A 546 1.00 -3.75 -17.59
N VAL A 547 1.36 -2.47 -17.67
CA VAL A 547 2.60 -1.91 -17.11
C VAL A 547 2.29 -1.32 -15.74
N GLY A 548 3.10 -1.69 -14.76
CA GLY A 548 2.98 -1.17 -13.40
C GLY A 548 3.63 0.19 -13.22
N SER A 549 3.20 0.91 -12.20
CA SER A 549 3.74 2.19 -11.79
C SER A 549 5.02 2.17 -10.94
N GLN A 550 5.42 1.03 -10.40
CA GLN A 550 6.47 0.90 -9.38
C GLN A 550 7.27 -0.39 -9.46
#